data_AF-A0A447S485-F1
#
_entry.id   AF-A0A447S485-F1
#
_cell.length_a   1.000
_cell.length_b   1.000
_cell.length_c   1.000
_cell.angle_alpha   90.00
_cell.angle_beta   90.00
_cell.angle_gamma   90.00
#
_symmetry.space_group_name_H-M   'P 1'
#
loop_
_entity.id
_entity.type
_entity.pdbx_description
1 polymer ?
#
loop_
_entity_poly.entity_id
_entity_poly.type
_entity_poly.pdbx_seq_one_letter_code
_entity_poly.pdbx_strand_id
1 'polypeptide(L)'
;MKTLKHWSLHQQLEHHVELTVDGQHTLCLYVLEENLFRVLLKRQGQLALDRTWSIAPQQDVPWEGRARDDLSGFSLPAWQLPRRAIR
;
A
#
# COMPACT_ATOMS: atom_id res chain seq x y z
N MET A 1 13.91 10.34 13.45
CA MET A 1 13.13 9.58 12.44
C MET A 1 13.39 8.09 12.69
N LYS A 2 12.36 7.27 12.95
CA LYS A 2 12.53 5.83 13.26
C LYS A 2 12.56 5.03 11.95
N THR A 3 13.55 4.17 11.78
CA THR A 3 13.62 3.23 10.64
C THR A 3 12.77 1.99 10.92
N LEU A 4 11.97 1.54 9.96
CA LEU A 4 11.12 0.35 10.05
C LEU A 4 11.96 -0.91 9.77
N LYS A 5 12.69 -1.41 10.77
CA LYS A 5 13.63 -2.53 10.60
C LYS A 5 13.06 -3.89 10.97
N HIS A 6 12.08 -3.94 11.86
CA HIS A 6 11.47 -5.19 12.30
C HIS A 6 10.13 -5.35 11.62
N TRP A 7 10.11 -6.16 10.57
CA TRP A 7 8.91 -6.45 9.82
C TRP A 7 8.89 -7.91 9.36
N SER A 8 7.69 -8.44 9.19
CA SER A 8 7.43 -9.75 8.61
C SER A 8 6.30 -9.67 7.60
N LEU A 9 6.34 -10.54 6.58
CA LEU A 9 5.23 -10.67 5.64
C LEU A 9 3.98 -11.16 6.39
N HIS A 10 2.91 -10.37 6.34
CA HIS A 10 1.61 -10.71 6.92
C HIS A 10 0.73 -11.38 5.88
N GLN A 11 0.56 -10.74 4.72
CA GLN A 11 -0.33 -11.21 3.66
C GLN A 11 0.18 -10.82 2.27
N GLN A 12 -0.09 -11.68 1.30
CA GLN A 12 0.02 -11.38 -0.13
C GLN A 12 -1.38 -11.36 -0.72
N LEU A 13 -1.73 -10.26 -1.37
CA LEU A 13 -3.03 -9.97 -1.98
C LEU A 13 -2.87 -9.76 -3.49
N GLU A 14 -3.97 -9.58 -4.20
CA GLU A 14 -3.96 -9.50 -5.67
C GLU A 14 -3.09 -8.36 -6.22
N HIS A 15 -3.10 -7.19 -5.55
CA HIS A 15 -2.37 -5.99 -6.03
C HIS A 15 -1.37 -5.43 -5.02
N HIS A 16 -1.14 -6.11 -3.90
CA HIS A 16 -0.24 -5.63 -2.85
C HIS A 16 0.22 -6.72 -1.90
N VAL A 17 1.24 -6.39 -1.10
CA VAL A 17 1.57 -7.11 0.13
C VAL A 17 1.28 -6.26 1.35
N GLU A 18 0.98 -6.93 2.45
CA GLU A 18 0.96 -6.35 3.78
C GLU A 18 2.08 -6.94 4.63
N LEU A 19 2.79 -6.08 5.35
CA LEU A 19 3.84 -6.42 6.28
C LEU A 19 3.44 -5.95 7.68
N THR A 20 3.61 -6.81 8.68
CA THR A 20 3.50 -6.40 10.08
C THR A 20 4.79 -5.72 10.49
N VAL A 21 4.72 -4.53 11.07
CA VAL A 21 5.89 -3.74 11.51
C VAL A 21 5.85 -3.55 13.02
N ASP A 22 6.97 -3.83 13.70
CA ASP A 22 7.12 -3.77 15.16
C ASP A 22 6.01 -4.51 15.92
N GLY A 23 5.42 -5.55 15.31
CA GLY A 23 4.34 -6.37 15.88
C GLY A 23 2.96 -5.70 15.97
N GLN A 24 2.79 -4.48 15.47
CA GLN A 24 1.58 -3.70 15.75
C GLN A 24 1.12 -2.79 14.60
N HIS A 25 1.98 -2.42 13.65
CA HIS A 25 1.61 -1.55 12.54
C HIS A 25 1.53 -2.35 11.24
N THR A 26 0.80 -1.84 10.25
CA THR A 26 0.68 -2.49 8.94
C THR A 26 1.30 -1.61 7.89
N LEU A 27 2.31 -2.12 7.19
CA LEU A 27 2.90 -1.50 6.01
C LEU A 27 2.38 -2.21 4.77
N CYS A 28 1.70 -1.48 3.90
CA CYS A 28 1.16 -2.00 2.65
C CYS A 28 2.01 -1.47 1.48
N LEU A 29 2.38 -2.35 0.56
CA LEU A 29 3.10 -2.02 -0.67
C LEU A 29 2.24 -2.43 -1.87
N TYR A 30 1.62 -1.45 -2.53
CA TYR A 30 0.76 -1.67 -3.70
C TYR A 30 1.53 -1.52 -5.00
N VAL A 31 1.25 -2.40 -5.95
CA VAL A 31 1.62 -2.25 -7.36
C VAL A 31 0.44 -1.56 -8.04
N LEU A 32 0.60 -0.29 -8.40
CA LEU A 32 -0.49 0.50 -9.00
C LEU A 32 -0.37 0.53 -10.52
N GLU A 33 0.86 0.75 -11.01
CA GLU A 33 1.22 0.76 -12.43
C GLU A 33 2.58 0.05 -12.58
N GLU A 34 3.00 -0.23 -13.82
CA GLU A 34 4.29 -0.90 -14.13
C GLU A 34 5.51 -0.24 -13.46
N ASN A 35 5.45 1.08 -13.26
CA ASN A 35 6.51 1.88 -12.65
C ASN A 35 6.04 2.71 -11.43
N LEU A 36 4.86 2.41 -10.87
CA LEU A 36 4.29 3.14 -9.74
C LEU A 36 3.89 2.21 -8.61
N PHE A 37 4.47 2.48 -7.44
CA PHE A 37 4.13 1.80 -6.20
C PHE A 37 3.57 2.79 -5.18
N ARG A 38 2.57 2.34 -4.41
CA ARG A 38 2.10 3.07 -3.22
C ARG A 38 2.61 2.39 -1.97
N VAL A 39 3.29 3.17 -1.13
CA VAL A 39 3.73 2.78 0.21
C VAL A 39 2.77 3.40 1.23
N LEU A 40 2.05 2.57 1.98
CA LEU A 40 1.06 3.02 2.95
C LEU A 40 1.35 2.44 4.33
N LEU A 41 1.51 3.30 5.34
CA LEU A 41 1.70 2.88 6.73
C LEU A 41 0.43 3.15 7.54
N LYS A 42 -0.18 2.08 8.06
CA LYS A 42 -1.31 2.13 8.98
C LYS A 42 -0.80 1.94 10.42
N ARG A 43 -1.03 2.93 11.28
CA ARG A 43 -0.67 2.83 12.71
C ARG A 43 -1.72 1.99 13.41
N GLN A 44 -1.30 0.88 14.02
CA GLN A 44 -2.21 -0.04 14.70
C GLN A 44 -3.33 -0.55 13.78
N GLY A 45 -2.96 -0.80 12.51
CA GLY A 45 -3.92 -1.20 11.47
C GLY A 45 -4.82 -0.09 10.95
N GLN A 46 -4.71 1.15 11.46
CA GLN A 46 -5.61 2.26 11.12
C GLN A 46 -4.92 3.37 10.32
N LEU A 47 -5.71 4.04 9.49
CA LEU A 47 -5.31 5.28 8.81
C LEU A 47 -5.60 6.48 9.70
N ALA A 48 -4.64 7.40 9.78
CA ALA A 48 -4.86 8.69 10.47
C ALA A 48 -5.83 9.59 9.66
N LEU A 49 -5.80 9.48 8.34
CA LEU A 49 -6.72 10.13 7.40
C LEU A 49 -7.11 9.12 6.34
N ASP A 50 -8.40 8.81 6.25
CA ASP A 50 -8.95 7.82 5.31
C ASP A 50 -9.26 8.42 3.93
N ARG A 51 -9.22 9.75 3.77
CA ARG A 51 -9.49 10.46 2.50
C ARG A 51 -8.26 11.13 1.91
N THR A 52 -8.28 11.35 0.58
CA THR A 52 -7.25 12.08 -0.17
C THR A 52 -7.85 12.85 -1.35
N TRP A 53 -7.22 13.98 -1.71
CA TRP A 53 -7.57 14.84 -2.85
C TRP A 53 -6.46 14.92 -3.90
N SER A 54 -5.26 14.45 -3.58
CA SER A 54 -4.07 14.64 -4.43
C SER A 54 -3.75 13.44 -5.33
N ILE A 55 -4.56 12.39 -5.27
CA ILE A 55 -4.34 11.16 -6.04
C ILE A 55 -5.53 11.02 -7.01
N ALA A 56 -5.32 11.39 -8.26
CA ALA A 56 -6.32 11.39 -9.34
C ALA A 56 -5.79 10.54 -10.51
N PRO A 57 -5.98 9.20 -10.50
CA PRO A 57 -5.34 8.33 -11.50
C PRO A 57 -5.86 8.55 -12.92
N GLN A 58 -7.11 9.01 -13.06
CA GLN A 58 -7.75 9.24 -14.36
C GLN A 58 -8.42 10.62 -14.45
N GLN A 59 -9.30 10.93 -13.50
CA GLN A 59 -10.06 12.18 -13.44
C GLN A 59 -9.85 12.87 -12.09
N ASP A 60 -10.19 14.16 -12.04
CA ASP A 60 -10.12 14.95 -10.81
C ASP A 60 -10.90 14.30 -9.66
N VAL A 61 -10.38 14.52 -8.44
CA VAL A 61 -10.97 13.96 -7.23
C VAL A 61 -12.21 14.79 -6.83
N PRO A 62 -13.33 14.15 -6.45
CA PRO A 62 -14.49 14.84 -5.89
C PRO A 62 -14.17 15.71 -4.67
N TRP A 63 -15.05 16.66 -4.37
CA TRP A 63 -14.87 17.59 -3.26
C TRP A 63 -14.76 16.89 -1.90
N GLU A 64 -15.54 15.83 -1.68
CA GLU A 64 -15.50 14.99 -0.48
C GLU A 64 -14.20 14.18 -0.34
N GLY A 65 -13.38 14.14 -1.39
CA GLY A 65 -12.19 13.31 -1.45
C GLY A 65 -12.53 11.84 -1.72
N ARG A 66 -11.56 11.09 -2.23
CA ARG A 66 -11.67 9.64 -2.41
C ARG A 66 -11.03 8.88 -1.26
N ALA A 67 -11.43 7.63 -1.05
CA ALA A 67 -10.80 6.78 -0.05
C ALA A 67 -9.31 6.60 -0.38
N ARG A 68 -8.47 6.61 0.66
CA ARG A 68 -7.01 6.61 0.53
C ARG A 68 -6.48 5.28 0.00
N ASP A 69 -7.19 4.20 0.26
CA ASP A 69 -6.89 2.84 -0.19
C ASP A 69 -7.54 2.47 -1.52
N ASP A 70 -8.53 3.24 -1.99
CA ASP A 70 -9.21 3.02 -3.27
C ASP A 70 -8.21 2.93 -4.43
N LEU A 71 -8.36 1.86 -5.21
CA LEU A 71 -7.53 1.49 -6.35
C LEU A 71 -8.18 1.82 -7.70
N SER A 72 -9.41 2.30 -7.69
CA SER A 72 -10.15 2.65 -8.90
C SER A 72 -9.36 3.68 -9.72
N GLY A 73 -9.19 3.37 -11.00
CA GLY A 73 -8.49 4.22 -11.95
C GLY A 73 -7.05 3.81 -12.25
N PHE A 74 -6.43 2.96 -11.44
CA PHE A 74 -5.12 2.39 -11.72
C PHE A 74 -5.21 1.15 -12.62
N SER A 75 -4.15 0.83 -13.38
CA SER A 75 -4.14 -0.35 -14.26
C SER A 75 -3.93 -1.68 -13.52
N LEU A 76 -3.30 -1.64 -12.34
CA LEU A 76 -3.10 -2.78 -11.44
C LEU A 76 -2.47 -4.00 -12.15
N PRO A 77 -1.25 -3.87 -12.70
CA PRO A 77 -0.63 -4.94 -13.45
C PRO A 77 -0.38 -6.18 -12.58
N ALA A 78 -0.35 -7.35 -13.23
CA ALA A 78 0.01 -8.59 -12.56
C ALA A 78 1.45 -8.51 -12.04
N TRP A 79 1.69 -9.06 -10.85
CA TRP A 79 2.98 -9.00 -10.19
C TRP A 79 3.30 -10.32 -9.50
N GLN A 80 4.58 -10.52 -9.14
CA GLN A 80 5.04 -11.74 -8.50
C GLN A 80 6.00 -11.42 -7.36
N LEU A 81 5.91 -12.22 -6.28
CA LEU A 81 6.86 -12.20 -5.16
C LEU A 81 7.69 -13.49 -5.16
N PRO A 82 8.78 -13.58 -5.96
CA PRO A 82 9.62 -14.76 -5.95
C PRO A 82 10.26 -14.93 -4.57
N ARG A 83 10.05 -16.10 -3.95
CA ARG A 83 10.78 -16.45 -2.72
C ARG A 83 12.20 -16.82 -3.08
N ARG A 84 13.15 -16.03 -2.59
CA ARG A 84 14.57 -16.38 -2.68
C ARG A 84 15.00 -17.02 -1.36
N ALA A 85 15.31 -18.31 -1.38
CA ALA A 85 16.01 -18.94 -0.28
C ALA A 85 17.41 -18.32 -0.18
N ILE A 86 17.70 -17.65 0.93
CA ILE A 86 19.03 -17.17 1.24
C ILE A 86 19.82 -18.41 1.66
N ARG A 87 20.83 -18.79 0.87
CA ARG A 87 21.81 -19.82 1.23
C ARG A 87 22.87 -19.24 2.15
#